data_AF-A0A832Q0E9-F1
#
_entry.id   AF-A0A832Q0E9-F1
#
_cell.length_a   1.000
_cell.length_b   1.000
_cell.length_c   1.000
_cell.angle_alpha   90.00
_cell.angle_beta   90.00
_cell.angle_gamma   90.00
#
_symmetry.space_group_name_H-M   'P 1'
#
loop_
_entity.id
_entity.type
_entity.pdbx_description
1 polymer ?
#
loop_
_entity_poly.entity_id
_entity_poly.type
_entity_poly.pdbx_seq_one_letter_code
_entity_poly.pdbx_strand_id
1 'polypeptide(L)' 'MEIKEFEKIISTKGDYGLCPPPIEAQEGLNILIKHFLGKDWYVTLPISQEQLNTEAIYEILSKHPKKKSLKEMFNKD' A
#
# COMPACT_ATOMS: atom_id res chain seq x y z
N MET A 1 -2.62 11.18 4.61
CA MET A 1 -3.77 11.09 3.67
C MET A 1 -5.01 10.82 4.48
N GLU A 2 -6.01 11.68 4.34
CA GLU A 2 -7.30 11.51 5.00
C GLU A 2 -8.20 10.58 4.19
N ILE A 3 -9.15 9.90 4.85
CA ILE A 3 -10.08 8.97 4.18
C ILE A 3 -10.88 9.65 3.05
N LYS A 4 -11.21 10.94 3.21
CA LYS A 4 -11.91 11.75 2.21
C LYS A 4 -11.13 11.93 0.91
N GLU A 5 -9.80 11.97 0.98
CA GLU A 5 -8.95 12.03 -0.22
C GLU A 5 -9.01 10.71 -0.99
N PHE A 6 -9.01 9.58 -0.28
CA PHE A 6 -9.16 8.26 -0.88
C PHE A 6 -10.54 8.08 -1.52
N GLU A 7 -11.61 8.49 -0.83
CA GLU A 7 -12.99 8.49 -1.37
C GLU A 7 -13.09 9.30 -2.67
N LYS A 8 -12.43 10.45 -2.75
CA LYS A 8 -12.38 11.25 -3.97
C LYS A 8 -11.67 10.51 -5.11
N ILE A 9 -10.54 9.84 -4.84
CA ILE A 9 -9.81 9.04 -5.84
C ILE A 9 -10.69 7.92 -6.39
N ILE A 10 -11.43 7.20 -5.54
CA ILE A 10 -12.27 6.10 -6.00
C ILE A 10 -13.57 6.58 -6.68
N SER A 11 -14.09 7.76 -6.30
CA SER A 11 -15.31 8.34 -6.89
C SER A 11 -15.19 8.62 -8.40
N THR A 12 -13.97 8.79 -8.92
CA THR A 12 -13.73 9.03 -10.35
C THR A 12 -13.78 7.76 -11.20
N LYS A 13 -13.84 6.57 -10.60
CA LYS A 13 -13.80 5.29 -11.33
C LYS A 13 -15.17 4.85 -11.86
N GLY A 14 -16.25 5.54 -11.50
CA GLY A 14 -17.61 5.24 -11.96
C GLY A 14 -18.48 4.53 -10.91
N ASP A 15 -19.71 4.22 -11.28
CA ASP A 15 -20.69 3.53 -10.43
C ASP A 15 -20.55 2.01 -10.56
N TYR A 16 -20.18 1.35 -9.46
CA TYR A 16 -20.06 -0.11 -9.36
C TYR A 16 -21.20 -0.71 -8.51
N GLY A 17 -22.30 0.03 -8.32
CA GLY A 17 -23.44 -0.35 -7.51
C GLY A 17 -23.06 -0.54 -6.05
N LEU A 18 -23.28 -1.76 -5.55
CA LEU A 18 -22.93 -2.12 -4.16
C LEU A 18 -21.46 -2.52 -3.99
N CYS A 19 -20.72 -2.71 -5.09
CA CYS A 19 -19.33 -3.14 -5.04
C CYS A 19 -18.38 -1.93 -4.94
N PRO A 20 -17.24 -2.05 -4.23
CA PRO A 20 -16.23 -1.00 -4.24
C PRO A 20 -15.59 -0.89 -5.64
N PRO A 21 -15.17 0.31 -6.07
CA PRO A 21 -14.42 0.47 -7.31
C PRO A 21 -13.11 -0.34 -7.29
N PRO A 22 -12.69 -0.92 -8.43
CA PRO A 22 -11.47 -1.70 -8.51
C PRO A 22 -10.23 -0.82 -8.34
N ILE A 23 -9.19 -1.39 -7.75
CA ILE A 23 -7.89 -0.75 -7.62
C ILE A 23 -6.79 -1.72 -8.06
N GLU A 24 -5.86 -1.22 -8.88
CA GLU A 24 -4.71 -2.01 -9.29
C GLU A 24 -3.76 -2.22 -8.12
N ALA A 25 -3.08 -3.37 -8.08
CA ALA A 25 -2.22 -3.73 -6.96
C ALA A 25 -1.13 -2.67 -6.69
N GLN A 26 -0.50 -2.15 -7.75
CA GLN A 26 0.53 -1.12 -7.62
C GLN A 26 -0.05 0.24 -7.19
N GLU A 27 -1.26 0.59 -7.64
CA GLU A 27 -1.95 1.81 -7.20
C GLU A 27 -2.27 1.74 -5.71
N GLY A 28 -2.76 0.59 -5.24
CA GLY A 28 -2.98 0.31 -3.83
C GLY A 28 -1.71 0.44 -3.01
N LEU A 29 -0.60 -0.15 -3.46
CA LEU A 29 0.69 -0.03 -2.76
C LEU A 29 1.20 1.41 -2.71
N ASN A 30 1.05 2.18 -3.79
CA ASN A 30 1.44 3.59 -3.84
C ASN A 30 0.65 4.45 -2.82
N ILE A 31 -0.63 4.15 -2.63
CA ILE A 31 -1.47 4.79 -1.60
C ILE A 31 -0.93 4.48 -0.20
N LEU A 32 -0.58 3.22 0.06
CA LEU A 32 -0.01 2.79 1.35
C LEU A 32 1.34 3.45 1.61
N ILE A 33 2.23 3.50 0.61
CA ILE A 33 3.51 4.21 0.68
C ILE A 33 3.30 5.67 1.07
N LYS A 34 2.46 6.40 0.33
CA LYS A 34 2.19 7.82 0.62
C LYS A 34 1.58 8.04 2.00
N HIS A 35 0.75 7.13 2.48
CA HIS A 35 0.10 7.24 3.78
C HIS A 35 1.07 6.96 4.94
N PHE A 36 1.83 5.87 4.86
CA PHE A 36 2.67 5.39 5.98
C PHE A 36 4.11 5.90 5.93
N LEU A 37 4.69 6.06 4.74
CA LEU A 37 6.09 6.49 4.54
C LEU A 37 6.19 7.97 4.17
N GLY A 38 5.13 8.54 3.60
CA GLY A 38 5.05 9.94 3.19
C GLY A 38 5.31 10.14 1.70
N LYS A 39 4.98 11.35 1.21
CA LYS A 39 5.09 11.71 -0.22
C LYS A 39 6.53 11.83 -0.72
N ASP A 40 7.47 12.07 0.20
CA ASP A 40 8.88 12.29 -0.10
C ASP A 40 9.71 10.99 0.06
N TRP A 41 9.04 9.85 0.22
CA TRP A 41 9.70 8.55 0.25
C TRP A 41 10.08 8.11 -1.17
N TYR A 42 11.34 7.73 -1.37
CA TYR A 42 11.88 7.21 -2.61
C TYR A 42 13.08 6.30 -2.33
N VAL A 43 13.40 5.45 -3.30
CA VAL A 43 14.59 4.59 -3.26
C VAL A 43 15.63 5.13 -4.25
N THR A 44 16.87 5.31 -3.79
CA THR A 44 17.99 5.79 -4.62
C THR A 44 18.62 4.71 -5.49
N LEU A 45 18.45 3.45 -5.11
CA LEU A 45 19.05 2.31 -5.81
C LEU A 45 18.32 2.04 -7.13
N PRO A 46 19.05 1.72 -8.22
CA PRO A 46 18.45 1.33 -9.50
C PRO A 46 17.96 -0.12 -9.44
N ILE A 47 16.83 -0.34 -8.77
CA ILE A 47 16.23 -1.66 -8.54
C ILE A 47 14.96 -1.86 -9.37
N SER A 48 14.55 -3.13 -9.54
CA SER A 48 13.29 -3.45 -10.23
C SER A 48 12.06 -2.99 -9.42
N GLN A 49 10.90 -2.94 -10.07
CA GLN A 49 9.65 -2.58 -9.40
C GLN A 49 9.29 -3.57 -8.28
N GLU A 50 9.55 -4.86 -8.47
CA GLU A 50 9.32 -5.90 -7.47
C GLU A 50 10.24 -5.73 -6.25
N GLN A 51 11.49 -5.34 -6.47
CA GLN A 51 12.43 -5.03 -5.40
C GLN A 51 12.02 -3.75 -4.65
N LEU A 52 11.57 -2.71 -5.36
CA LEU A 52 11.03 -1.49 -4.73
C LEU A 52 9.80 -1.81 -3.87
N ASN A 53 8.91 -2.66 -4.37
CA ASN A 53 7.73 -3.10 -3.63
C ASN A 53 8.14 -3.84 -2.35
N THR A 54 9.20 -4.65 -2.41
CA THR A 54 9.76 -5.35 -1.25
C THR A 54 10.25 -4.35 -0.19
N GLU A 55 11.01 -3.35 -0.60
CA GLU A 55 11.52 -2.30 0.30
C GLU A 55 10.39 -1.52 0.98
N ALA A 56 9.40 -1.08 0.19
CA ALA A 56 8.24 -0.37 0.69
C ALA A 56 7.48 -1.18 1.75
N ILE A 57 7.20 -2.45 1.48
CA ILE A 57 6.48 -3.33 2.42
C ILE A 57 7.30 -3.54 3.69
N TYR A 58 8.61 -3.78 3.56
CA TYR A 58 9.51 -3.96 4.70
C TYR A 58 9.53 -2.72 5.61
N GLU A 59 9.66 -1.53 5.05
CA GLU A 59 9.67 -0.28 5.82
C GLU A 59 8.33 -0.01 6.51
N ILE A 60 7.20 -0.23 5.82
CA ILE A 60 5.86 -0.08 6.40
C ILE A 60 5.70 -0.99 7.61
N LEU A 61 6.06 -2.27 7.48
CA LEU A 61 5.94 -3.24 8.57
C LEU A 61 6.87 -2.94 9.74
N SER A 62 8.09 -2.47 9.45
CA SER A 62 9.08 -2.08 10.45
C SER A 62 8.63 -0.88 11.28
N LYS A 63 7.98 0.12 10.65
CA LYS A 63 7.44 1.32 11.32
C LYS A 63 6.10 1.06 12.01
N HIS A 64 5.34 0.08 11.55
CA HIS A 64 4.01 -0.26 12.07
C HIS A 64 3.92 -1.74 12.48
N PRO A 65 4.71 -2.18 13.47
CA PRO A 65 4.75 -3.58 13.87
C PRO A 65 3.40 -3.99 14.49
N LYS A 66 2.86 -5.12 14.05
CA LYS A 66 1.70 -5.75 14.71
C LYS A 66 2.19 -6.73 15.78
N LYS A 67 1.29 -7.03 16.73
CA LYS A 67 1.53 -8.05 17.77
C LYS A 67 1.70 -9.47 17.21
N LYS A 68 1.11 -9.76 16.06
CA LYS A 68 1.25 -11.05 15.35
C LYS A 68 2.39 -10.95 14.33
N SER A 69 3.24 -11.96 14.31
CA SER A 69 4.32 -12.13 13.36
C SER A 69 3.79 -12.40 11.95
N LEU A 70 4.59 -12.10 10.92
CA LEU A 70 4.25 -12.41 9.54
C LEU A 70 4.04 -13.91 9.30
N LYS A 71 4.77 -14.77 10.04
CA LYS A 71 4.59 -16.23 9.95
C LYS A 71 3.18 -16.64 10.34
N GLU A 72 2.67 -16.08 11.45
CA GLU A 72 1.30 -16.32 11.91
C GLU A 72 0.25 -15.72 10.96
N MET A 73 0.57 -14.66 10.22
CA MET A 73 -0.36 -14.04 9.26
C MET A 73 -0.53 -14.86 7.97
N PHE A 74 0.49 -15.59 7.55
CA PHE A 74 0.50 -16.27 6.25
C PHE A 74 0.51 -17.80 6.34
N ASN A 75 0.32 -18.38 7.54
CA ASN A 75 0.36 -19.83 7.78
C ASN A 75 1.58 -20.48 7.09
N LYS A 76 2.74 -19.81 7.17
CA LYS A 76 3.99 -20.34 6.60
C LYS A 76 4.72 -21.11 7.68
N ASP A 77 4.76 -22.43 7.54
CA ASP A 77 5.60 -23.36 8.32
C ASP A 77 7.09 -23.08 8.11
#